data_AF-A0A519NPA8-F1
#
_entry.id   AF-A0A519NPA8-F1
#
_cell.length_a   1.000
_cell.length_b   1.000
_cell.length_c   1.000
_cell.angle_alpha   90.00
_cell.angle_beta   90.00
_cell.angle_gamma   90.00
#
_symmetry.space_group_name_H-M   'P 1'
#
loop_
_entity.id
_entity.type
_entity.pdbx_description
1 polymer ?
#
loop_
_entity_poly.entity_id
_entity_poly.type
_entity_poly.pdbx_seq_one_letter_code
_entity_poly.pdbx_strand_id
1 'polypeptide(L)'
;MLGSSALQQHDRVEIRLFGPLAAGVALVIIGALSAVFLWAHSEDRGARQREELLVHNGIETRMDELESAAAAELIWDDAVKHLDNRYDAKWAQDNVGEYFSSNAHIERAFVIDKAGAAVFAMADGETVSPARYDAFAKPTAPLIAKVKAAEAARGRFKAAGRAKEMISKPIQASDLVMAGGAPFIVTATLVQPDYGEALPSGDRAPVVVTADAIDHGFLAVLSKRFLLTDARLGGKTAPGQASIVLRNARGETIMPLSWTPQKP
;
A
#
# COMPACT_ATOMS: atom_id res chain seq x y z
N MET A 1 46.42 85.38 -7.75
CA MET A 1 46.35 84.01 -7.19
C MET A 1 44.89 83.59 -7.13
N LEU A 2 44.40 82.93 -8.17
CA LEU A 2 43.00 82.46 -8.28
C LEU A 2 43.02 81.09 -8.97
N GLY A 3 42.31 80.12 -8.41
CA GLY A 3 41.90 78.90 -9.10
C GLY A 3 42.53 77.60 -8.59
N SER A 4 42.01 77.02 -7.50
CA SER A 4 42.06 75.56 -7.29
C SER A 4 41.12 75.09 -6.16
N SER A 5 39.82 75.39 -6.25
CA SER A 5 38.85 74.93 -5.24
C SER A 5 37.52 74.43 -5.80
N ALA A 6 37.40 74.26 -7.12
CA ALA A 6 36.14 73.85 -7.75
C ALA A 6 36.05 72.36 -8.13
N LEU A 7 37.15 71.60 -8.09
CA LEU A 7 37.16 70.23 -8.64
C LEU A 7 37.02 69.10 -7.60
N GLN A 8 37.00 69.40 -6.30
CA GLN A 8 36.95 68.36 -5.25
C GLN A 8 35.55 68.14 -4.66
N GLN A 9 34.54 68.88 -5.12
CA GLN A 9 33.18 68.84 -4.60
C GLN A 9 32.25 67.91 -5.39
N HIS A 10 32.62 67.51 -6.62
CA HIS A 10 31.82 66.63 -7.47
C HIS A 10 31.86 65.15 -7.02
N ASP A 11 33.03 64.61 -6.66
CA ASP A 11 33.16 63.19 -6.28
C ASP A 11 32.43 62.81 -4.97
N ARG A 12 32.31 63.74 -4.02
CA ARG A 12 31.63 63.47 -2.72
C ARG A 12 30.10 63.54 -2.79
N VAL A 13 29.55 64.21 -3.79
CA VAL A 13 28.09 64.33 -3.98
C VAL A 13 27.55 63.11 -4.73
N GLU A 14 28.32 62.61 -5.71
CA GLU A 14 27.98 61.38 -6.42
C GLU A 14 27.86 60.18 -5.46
N ILE A 15 28.83 59.95 -4.58
CA ILE A 15 28.79 58.83 -3.61
C ILE A 15 27.58 58.94 -2.64
N ARG A 16 27.12 60.17 -2.31
CA ARG A 16 25.98 60.41 -1.42
C ARG A 16 24.61 60.20 -2.07
N LEU A 17 24.48 60.39 -3.38
CA LEU A 17 23.24 60.08 -4.12
C LEU A 17 23.20 58.63 -4.61
N PHE A 18 24.34 58.03 -4.96
CA PHE A 18 24.39 56.63 -5.43
C PHE A 18 24.24 55.61 -4.30
N GLY A 19 24.63 55.94 -3.07
CA GLY A 19 24.45 55.08 -1.89
C GLY A 19 23.00 54.61 -1.63
N PRO A 20 22.01 55.52 -1.53
CA PRO A 20 20.60 55.14 -1.30
C PRO A 20 19.98 54.42 -2.50
N LEU A 21 20.37 54.77 -3.74
CA LEU A 21 19.90 54.08 -4.94
C LEU A 21 20.43 52.62 -5.00
N ALA A 22 21.73 52.44 -4.76
CA ALA A 22 22.35 51.12 -4.72
C ALA A 22 21.79 50.25 -3.58
N ALA A 23 21.53 50.86 -2.41
CA ALA A 23 20.88 50.18 -1.29
C ALA A 23 19.44 49.76 -1.63
N GLY A 24 18.68 50.62 -2.32
CA GLY A 24 17.32 50.30 -2.79
C GLY A 24 17.31 49.13 -3.77
N VAL A 25 18.23 49.13 -4.74
CA VAL A 25 18.38 48.03 -5.72
C VAL A 25 18.77 46.72 -5.02
N ALA A 26 19.71 46.76 -4.08
CA ALA A 26 20.11 45.58 -3.32
C ALA A 26 18.95 44.98 -2.50
N LEU A 27 18.10 45.82 -1.90
CA LEU A 27 16.90 45.39 -1.17
C LEU A 27 15.89 44.69 -2.08
N VAL A 28 15.66 45.21 -3.29
CA VAL A 28 14.77 44.57 -4.27
C VAL A 28 15.31 43.21 -4.70
N ILE A 29 16.62 43.09 -4.96
CA ILE A 29 17.26 41.82 -5.33
C ILE A 29 17.13 40.81 -4.18
N ILE A 30 17.43 41.20 -2.94
CA ILE A 30 17.31 40.31 -1.77
C ILE A 30 15.85 39.87 -1.57
N GLY A 31 14.88 40.79 -1.74
CA GLY A 31 13.46 40.47 -1.67
C GLY A 31 13.03 39.47 -2.75
N ALA A 32 13.46 39.66 -3.99
CA ALA A 32 13.19 38.74 -5.09
C ALA A 32 13.83 37.36 -4.88
N LEU A 33 15.10 37.31 -4.45
CA LEU A 33 15.78 36.05 -4.12
C LEU A 33 15.13 35.33 -2.94
N SER A 34 14.68 36.06 -1.93
CA SER A 34 13.95 35.51 -0.78
C SER A 34 12.58 34.97 -1.21
N ALA A 35 11.86 35.66 -2.08
CA ALA A 35 10.59 35.20 -2.63
C ALA A 35 10.77 33.94 -3.48
N VAL A 36 11.80 33.88 -4.34
CA VAL A 36 12.15 32.67 -5.11
C VAL A 36 12.53 31.52 -4.18
N PHE A 37 13.32 31.78 -3.13
CA PHE A 37 13.72 30.77 -2.15
C PHE A 37 12.53 30.23 -1.35
N LEU A 38 11.62 31.10 -0.90
CA LEU A 38 10.39 30.73 -0.19
C LEU A 38 9.42 29.98 -1.10
N TRP A 39 9.30 30.40 -2.37
CA TRP A 39 8.47 29.72 -3.36
C TRP A 39 9.00 28.33 -3.69
N ALA A 40 10.31 28.19 -3.95
CA ALA A 40 10.97 26.91 -4.14
C ALA A 40 10.78 25.96 -2.93
N HIS A 41 10.96 26.45 -1.70
CA HIS A 41 10.71 25.65 -0.49
C HIS A 41 9.23 25.30 -0.26
N SER A 42 8.31 26.14 -0.75
CA SER A 42 6.87 25.85 -0.68
C SER A 42 6.46 24.79 -1.70
N GLU A 43 7.02 24.84 -2.92
CA GLU A 43 6.82 23.85 -3.96
C GLU A 43 7.43 22.50 -3.58
N ASP A 44 8.63 22.48 -2.99
CA ASP A 44 9.28 21.25 -2.51
C ASP A 44 8.42 20.53 -1.44
N ARG A 45 7.81 21.28 -0.52
CA ARG A 45 6.90 20.70 0.48
C ARG A 45 5.59 20.20 -0.15
N GLY A 46 5.07 20.93 -1.13
CA GLY A 46 3.87 20.53 -1.87
C GLY A 46 4.10 19.27 -2.71
N ALA A 47 5.22 19.18 -3.42
CA ALA A 47 5.62 18.02 -4.20
C ALA A 47 5.77 16.78 -3.31
N ARG A 48 6.47 16.93 -2.18
CA ARG A 48 6.63 15.86 -1.19
C ARG A 48 5.28 15.34 -0.66
N GLN A 49 4.39 16.22 -0.24
CA GLN A 49 3.08 15.81 0.28
C GLN A 49 2.23 15.09 -0.77
N ARG A 50 2.27 15.55 -2.03
CA ARG A 50 1.58 14.87 -3.14
C ARG A 50 2.14 13.48 -3.38
N GLU A 51 3.46 13.33 -3.42
CA GLU A 51 4.10 12.02 -3.59
C GLU A 51 3.80 11.08 -2.41
N GLU A 52 3.81 11.58 -1.17
CA GLU A 52 3.44 10.80 0.03
C GLU A 52 1.98 10.28 -0.07
N LEU A 53 1.05 11.11 -0.54
CA LEU A 53 -0.34 10.70 -0.80
C LEU A 53 -0.44 9.68 -1.94
N LEU A 54 0.32 9.84 -3.03
CA LEU A 54 0.30 8.89 -4.15
C LEU A 54 0.80 7.50 -3.73
N VAL A 55 1.86 7.44 -2.92
CA VAL A 55 2.37 6.18 -2.40
C VAL A 55 1.34 5.52 -1.47
N HIS A 56 0.72 6.30 -0.58
CA HIS A 56 -0.34 5.80 0.29
C HIS A 56 -1.51 5.21 -0.52
N ASN A 57 -2.05 5.97 -1.46
CA ASN A 57 -3.14 5.53 -2.34
C ASN A 57 -2.73 4.32 -3.19
N GLY A 58 -1.46 4.21 -3.59
CA GLY A 58 -0.95 3.06 -4.32
C GLY A 58 -1.04 1.76 -3.53
N ILE A 59 -0.80 1.81 -2.22
CA ILE A 59 -0.94 0.65 -1.33
C ILE A 59 -2.41 0.29 -1.14
N GLU A 60 -3.27 1.29 -0.90
CA GLU A 60 -4.72 1.06 -0.79
C GLU A 60 -5.30 0.47 -2.07
N THR A 61 -4.89 0.99 -3.23
CA THR A 61 -5.30 0.44 -4.54
C THR A 61 -4.88 -1.03 -4.67
N ARG A 62 -3.67 -1.40 -4.24
CA ARG A 62 -3.24 -2.82 -4.29
C ARG A 62 -4.05 -3.69 -3.34
N MET A 63 -4.43 -3.17 -2.16
CA MET A 63 -5.36 -3.88 -1.26
C MET A 63 -6.70 -4.14 -1.94
N ASP A 64 -7.30 -3.13 -2.57
CA ASP A 64 -8.59 -3.26 -3.26
C ASP A 64 -8.52 -4.25 -4.44
N GLU A 65 -7.40 -4.27 -5.16
CA GLU A 65 -7.12 -5.26 -6.22
C GLU A 65 -7.06 -6.68 -5.67
N LEU A 66 -6.36 -6.89 -4.54
CA LEU A 66 -6.28 -8.19 -3.86
C LEU A 66 -7.63 -8.65 -3.34
N GLU A 67 -8.42 -7.76 -2.75
CA GLU A 67 -9.78 -8.05 -2.29
C GLU A 67 -10.68 -8.47 -3.45
N SER A 68 -10.64 -7.72 -4.56
CA SER A 68 -11.44 -7.99 -5.75
C SER A 68 -11.07 -9.32 -6.40
N ALA A 69 -9.77 -9.60 -6.54
CA ALA A 69 -9.27 -10.85 -7.12
C ALA A 69 -9.60 -12.06 -6.25
N ALA A 70 -9.43 -11.95 -4.93
CA ALA A 70 -9.79 -13.01 -4.00
C ALA A 70 -11.30 -13.26 -3.98
N ALA A 71 -12.12 -12.20 -4.03
CA ALA A 71 -13.58 -12.33 -4.06
C ALA A 71 -14.07 -13.08 -5.31
N ALA A 72 -13.42 -12.89 -6.46
CA ALA A 72 -13.78 -13.53 -7.72
C ALA A 72 -13.70 -15.07 -7.65
N GLU A 73 -12.71 -15.62 -6.95
CA GLU A 73 -12.51 -17.09 -6.86
C GLU A 73 -13.09 -17.72 -5.60
N LEU A 74 -13.37 -16.93 -4.56
CA LEU A 74 -13.73 -17.45 -3.25
C LEU A 74 -15.19 -17.20 -2.87
N ILE A 75 -15.89 -16.39 -3.65
CA ILE A 75 -17.34 -16.21 -3.55
C ILE A 75 -17.98 -16.95 -4.72
N TRP A 76 -17.96 -18.27 -4.60
CA TRP A 76 -18.38 -19.18 -5.66
C TRP A 76 -18.81 -20.52 -5.04
N ASP A 77 -19.95 -21.04 -5.48
CA ASP A 77 -20.46 -22.34 -5.04
C ASP A 77 -19.39 -23.46 -5.17
N ASP A 78 -18.56 -23.47 -6.23
CA ASP A 78 -17.52 -24.51 -6.37
C ASP A 78 -16.38 -24.36 -5.37
N ALA A 79 -16.01 -23.13 -4.98
CA ALA A 79 -15.06 -22.92 -3.89
C ALA A 79 -15.57 -23.52 -2.57
N VAL A 80 -16.87 -23.41 -2.30
CA VAL A 80 -17.50 -24.07 -1.13
C VAL A 80 -17.42 -25.59 -1.25
N LYS A 81 -17.71 -26.16 -2.43
CA LYS A 81 -17.62 -27.61 -2.65
C LYS A 81 -16.21 -28.15 -2.38
N HIS A 82 -15.20 -27.47 -2.90
CA HIS A 82 -13.81 -27.97 -2.95
C HIS A 82 -12.91 -27.50 -1.80
N LEU A 83 -13.25 -26.41 -1.10
CA LEU A 83 -12.48 -25.94 0.04
C LEU A 83 -13.14 -26.26 1.38
N ASP A 84 -14.48 -26.27 1.46
CA ASP A 84 -15.21 -26.56 2.72
C ASP A 84 -15.79 -27.97 2.78
N ASN A 85 -16.69 -28.31 1.85
CA ASN A 85 -17.51 -29.53 1.94
C ASN A 85 -16.65 -30.79 1.83
N ARG A 86 -15.72 -30.80 0.87
CA ARG A 86 -14.72 -31.85 0.69
C ARG A 86 -13.46 -31.23 0.11
N TYR A 87 -12.47 -31.02 0.98
CA TYR A 87 -11.19 -30.44 0.58
C TYR A 87 -10.56 -31.22 -0.60
N ASP A 88 -10.24 -30.49 -1.66
CA ASP A 88 -9.60 -30.99 -2.87
C ASP A 88 -8.31 -30.20 -3.14
N ALA A 89 -7.17 -30.85 -2.91
CA ALA A 89 -5.86 -30.23 -3.05
C ALA A 89 -5.53 -29.83 -4.49
N LYS A 90 -6.01 -30.61 -5.48
CA LYS A 90 -5.78 -30.28 -6.90
C LYS A 90 -6.61 -29.08 -7.31
N TRP A 91 -7.87 -29.02 -6.88
CA TRP A 91 -8.71 -27.85 -7.10
C TRP A 91 -8.10 -26.59 -6.46
N ALA A 92 -7.59 -26.70 -5.23
CA ALA A 92 -6.91 -25.60 -4.56
C ALA A 92 -5.64 -25.16 -5.32
N GLN A 93 -4.85 -26.10 -5.83
CA GLN A 93 -3.69 -25.79 -6.66
C GLN A 93 -4.09 -24.99 -7.91
N ASP A 94 -5.13 -25.40 -8.62
CA ASP A 94 -5.52 -24.79 -9.90
C ASP A 94 -6.19 -23.41 -9.69
N ASN A 95 -7.11 -23.30 -8.74
CA ASN A 95 -7.96 -22.11 -8.58
C ASN A 95 -7.41 -21.12 -7.52
N VAL A 96 -6.68 -21.59 -6.52
CA VAL A 96 -6.05 -20.72 -5.50
C VAL A 96 -4.56 -20.55 -5.76
N GLY A 97 -3.87 -21.53 -6.34
CA GLY A 97 -2.46 -21.41 -6.69
C GLY A 97 -2.25 -20.74 -8.05
N GLU A 98 -2.55 -21.48 -9.12
CA GLU A 98 -2.25 -21.10 -10.49
C GLU A 98 -3.02 -19.85 -10.93
N TYR A 99 -4.33 -19.78 -10.68
CA TYR A 99 -5.11 -18.60 -11.05
C TYR A 99 -4.65 -17.34 -10.30
N PHE A 100 -4.49 -17.40 -8.98
CA PHE A 100 -4.02 -16.24 -8.21
C PHE A 100 -2.63 -15.75 -8.65
N SER A 101 -1.71 -16.67 -8.93
CA SER A 101 -0.38 -16.29 -9.42
C SER A 101 -0.42 -15.73 -10.84
N SER A 102 -1.13 -16.38 -11.76
CA SER A 102 -1.10 -16.06 -13.19
C SER A 102 -1.99 -14.87 -13.56
N ASN A 103 -3.13 -14.70 -12.90
CA ASN A 103 -4.14 -13.70 -13.24
C ASN A 103 -4.15 -12.51 -12.28
N ALA A 104 -3.91 -12.75 -10.98
CA ALA A 104 -3.96 -11.70 -9.95
C ALA A 104 -2.56 -11.25 -9.49
N HIS A 105 -1.50 -11.92 -9.95
CA HIS A 105 -0.11 -11.70 -9.54
C HIS A 105 0.06 -11.74 -8.03
N ILE A 106 -0.69 -12.63 -7.37
CA ILE A 106 -0.59 -12.84 -5.94
C ILE A 106 0.63 -13.71 -5.66
N GLU A 107 1.50 -13.25 -4.76
CA GLU A 107 2.75 -13.92 -4.48
C GLU A 107 2.57 -15.11 -3.52
N ARG A 108 1.68 -14.99 -2.55
CA ARG A 108 1.43 -16.03 -1.53
C ARG A 108 -0.06 -16.23 -1.34
N ALA A 109 -0.48 -17.47 -1.20
CA ALA A 109 -1.84 -17.81 -0.81
C ALA A 109 -1.85 -18.99 0.15
N PHE A 110 -2.74 -18.96 1.14
CA PHE A 110 -2.92 -20.03 2.12
C PHE A 110 -4.40 -20.33 2.31
N VAL A 111 -4.80 -21.60 2.23
CA VAL A 111 -6.16 -22.01 2.60
C VAL A 111 -6.13 -22.47 4.05
N ILE A 112 -6.87 -21.77 4.90
CA ILE A 112 -7.02 -22.06 6.32
C ILE A 112 -8.37 -22.72 6.53
N ASP A 113 -8.38 -23.97 6.98
CA ASP A 113 -9.61 -24.72 7.17
C ASP A 113 -10.46 -24.18 8.35
N LYS A 114 -11.64 -24.78 8.53
CA LYS A 114 -12.55 -24.41 9.62
C LYS A 114 -11.99 -24.63 11.03
N ALA A 115 -11.01 -25.53 11.19
CA ALA A 115 -10.31 -25.76 12.44
C ALA A 115 -9.18 -24.74 12.69
N GLY A 116 -8.83 -23.94 11.68
CA GLY A 116 -7.75 -22.95 11.75
C GLY A 116 -6.39 -23.49 11.31
N ALA A 117 -6.33 -24.68 10.70
CA ALA A 117 -5.10 -25.25 10.18
C ALA A 117 -4.90 -24.87 8.70
N ALA A 118 -3.66 -24.57 8.30
CA ALA A 118 -3.33 -24.41 6.89
C ALA A 118 -3.32 -25.78 6.20
N VAL A 119 -4.16 -25.93 5.17
CA VAL A 119 -4.28 -27.17 4.38
C VAL A 119 -3.66 -27.03 2.98
N PHE A 120 -3.48 -25.81 2.51
CA PHE A 120 -2.82 -25.48 1.24
C PHE A 120 -1.92 -24.25 1.41
N ALA A 121 -0.82 -24.22 0.67
CA ALA A 121 0.01 -23.03 0.52
C ALA A 121 0.58 -22.93 -0.90
N MET A 122 0.61 -21.71 -1.42
CA MET A 122 1.31 -21.33 -2.64
C MET A 122 2.31 -20.21 -2.34
N ALA A 123 3.47 -20.28 -2.98
CA ALA A 123 4.45 -19.22 -3.00
C ALA A 123 5.09 -19.09 -4.38
N ASP A 124 5.11 -17.87 -4.93
CA ASP A 124 5.72 -17.53 -6.22
C ASP A 124 5.21 -18.42 -7.36
N GLY A 125 3.91 -18.75 -7.34
CA GLY A 125 3.25 -19.61 -8.33
C GLY A 125 3.46 -21.11 -8.11
N GLU A 126 4.25 -21.52 -7.11
CA GLU A 126 4.49 -22.92 -6.80
C GLU A 126 3.71 -23.37 -5.56
N THR A 127 3.18 -24.61 -5.60
CA THR A 127 2.61 -25.22 -4.40
C THR A 127 3.73 -25.57 -3.42
N VAL A 128 3.64 -25.05 -2.20
CA VAL A 128 4.63 -25.26 -1.14
C VAL A 128 3.98 -25.91 0.09
N SER A 129 4.81 -26.32 1.06
CA SER A 129 4.31 -26.90 2.30
C SER A 129 3.36 -25.94 3.04
N PRO A 130 2.17 -26.38 3.50
CA PRO A 130 1.26 -25.58 4.32
C PRO A 130 1.91 -25.01 5.59
N ALA A 131 2.96 -25.65 6.12
CA ALA A 131 3.73 -25.16 7.26
C ALA A 131 4.38 -23.78 7.01
N ARG A 132 4.50 -23.33 5.75
CA ARG A 132 4.92 -21.96 5.42
C ARG A 132 3.99 -20.89 6.03
N TYR A 133 2.73 -21.24 6.33
CA TYR A 133 1.79 -20.35 6.98
C TYR A 133 2.20 -19.97 8.42
N ASP A 134 3.08 -20.73 9.09
CA ASP A 134 3.48 -20.45 10.48
C ASP A 134 4.04 -19.02 10.66
N ALA A 135 4.74 -18.49 9.64
CA ALA A 135 5.25 -17.12 9.63
C ALA A 135 4.14 -16.06 9.56
N PHE A 136 2.96 -16.42 9.05
CA PHE A 136 1.79 -15.56 8.84
C PHE A 136 0.70 -15.78 9.88
N ALA A 137 0.68 -16.91 10.59
CA ALA A 137 -0.39 -17.29 11.50
C ALA A 137 -0.67 -16.21 12.56
N LYS A 138 0.36 -15.76 13.29
CA LYS A 138 0.21 -14.70 14.30
C LYS A 138 -0.08 -13.33 13.69
N PRO A 139 0.66 -12.84 12.66
CA PRO A 139 0.37 -11.54 12.04
C PRO A 139 -1.04 -11.42 11.45
N THR A 140 -1.59 -12.51 10.89
CA THR A 140 -2.89 -12.51 10.21
C THR A 140 -4.08 -12.89 11.10
N ALA A 141 -3.83 -13.38 12.32
CA ALA A 141 -4.87 -13.75 13.28
C ALA A 141 -5.94 -12.65 13.51
N PRO A 142 -5.59 -11.35 13.62
CA PRO A 142 -6.60 -10.30 13.77
C PRO A 142 -7.53 -10.15 12.55
N LEU A 143 -7.02 -10.38 11.33
CA LEU A 143 -7.82 -10.33 10.09
C LEU A 143 -8.79 -11.51 10.03
N ILE A 144 -8.28 -12.71 10.30
CA ILE A 144 -9.10 -13.92 10.38
C ILE A 144 -10.18 -13.79 11.47
N ALA A 145 -9.85 -13.17 12.61
CA ALA A 145 -10.83 -12.91 13.67
C ALA A 145 -11.94 -11.95 13.22
N LYS A 146 -11.61 -10.87 12.50
CA LYS A 146 -12.61 -9.95 11.90
C LYS A 146 -13.52 -10.69 10.93
N VAL A 147 -12.95 -11.49 10.04
CA VAL A 147 -13.69 -12.31 9.06
C VAL A 147 -14.63 -13.30 9.76
N LYS A 148 -14.14 -14.04 10.76
CA LYS A 148 -14.96 -15.00 11.53
C LYS A 148 -16.05 -14.32 12.38
N ALA A 149 -15.82 -13.09 12.84
CA ALA A 149 -16.84 -12.31 13.53
C ALA A 149 -17.95 -11.85 12.58
N ALA A 150 -17.59 -11.37 11.39
CA ALA A 150 -18.54 -10.99 10.35
C ALA A 150 -19.35 -12.20 9.83
N GLU A 151 -18.71 -13.37 9.68
CA GLU A 151 -19.39 -14.62 9.37
C GLU A 151 -20.44 -14.97 10.43
N ALA A 152 -20.07 -14.89 11.72
CA ALA A 152 -20.99 -15.19 12.81
C ALA A 152 -22.17 -14.21 12.83
N ALA A 153 -21.92 -12.93 12.53
CA ALA A 153 -22.97 -11.91 12.43
C ALA A 153 -23.92 -12.14 11.24
N ARG A 154 -23.40 -12.63 10.11
CA ARG A 154 -24.21 -13.05 8.95
C ARG A 154 -25.11 -14.24 9.28
N GLY A 155 -24.63 -15.17 10.09
CA GLY A 155 -25.34 -16.40 10.45
C GLY A 155 -25.34 -17.44 9.34
N ARG A 156 -26.12 -18.51 9.50
CA ARG A 156 -26.18 -19.63 8.53
C ARG A 156 -27.02 -19.26 7.32
N PHE A 157 -26.63 -19.74 6.14
CA PHE A 157 -27.48 -19.68 4.96
C PHE A 157 -28.70 -20.59 5.16
N LYS A 158 -29.88 -20.13 4.71
CA LYS A 158 -31.08 -20.96 4.66
C LYS A 158 -31.11 -21.67 3.30
N ALA A 159 -31.27 -22.99 3.31
CA ALA A 159 -31.37 -23.77 2.08
C ALA A 159 -32.64 -23.37 1.30
N ALA A 160 -32.48 -22.81 0.11
CA ALA A 160 -33.58 -22.41 -0.77
C ALA A 160 -33.41 -22.93 -2.22
N GLY A 161 -32.41 -23.77 -2.48
CA GLY A 161 -31.98 -24.10 -3.85
C GLY A 161 -31.24 -22.91 -4.51
N ARG A 162 -30.97 -23.03 -5.81
CA ARG A 162 -30.23 -22.00 -6.57
C ARG A 162 -31.02 -20.69 -6.62
N ALA A 163 -30.47 -19.64 -6.04
CA ALA A 163 -31.03 -18.30 -6.04
C ALA A 163 -30.86 -17.61 -7.41
N LYS A 164 -31.72 -16.60 -7.68
CA LYS A 164 -31.62 -15.76 -8.88
C LYS A 164 -30.61 -14.61 -8.73
N GLU A 165 -30.28 -14.26 -7.50
CA GLU A 165 -29.37 -13.18 -7.14
C GLU A 165 -28.28 -13.72 -6.21
N MET A 166 -27.15 -13.01 -6.13
CA MET A 166 -26.07 -13.39 -5.21
C MET A 166 -26.58 -13.40 -3.76
N ILE A 167 -26.32 -14.49 -3.05
CA ILE A 167 -26.75 -14.67 -1.65
C ILE A 167 -25.70 -14.21 -0.63
N SER A 168 -24.49 -13.91 -1.10
CA SER A 168 -23.37 -13.48 -0.27
C SER A 168 -22.81 -12.15 -0.74
N LYS A 169 -22.46 -11.31 0.22
CA LYS A 169 -21.52 -10.19 0.02
C LYS A 169 -20.13 -10.65 0.47
N PRO A 170 -19.04 -10.19 -0.15
CA PRO A 170 -17.69 -10.49 0.30
C PRO A 170 -17.53 -10.23 1.81
N ILE A 171 -16.99 -11.19 2.54
CA ILE A 171 -16.54 -11.02 3.92
C ILE A 171 -15.02 -11.11 3.91
N GLN A 172 -14.38 -9.95 3.97
CA GLN A 172 -12.94 -9.79 3.81
C GLN A 172 -12.38 -8.85 4.87
N ALA A 173 -11.09 -8.99 5.17
CA ALA A 173 -10.34 -8.03 5.97
C ALA A 173 -8.91 -7.95 5.46
N SER A 174 -8.47 -6.75 5.09
CA SER A 174 -7.12 -6.48 4.62
C SER A 174 -6.36 -5.57 5.57
N ASP A 175 -5.03 -5.74 5.61
CA ASP A 175 -4.13 -4.87 6.36
C ASP A 175 -2.66 -5.09 5.93
N LEU A 176 -1.78 -4.21 6.40
CA LEU A 176 -0.34 -4.43 6.33
C LEU A 176 0.13 -5.29 7.50
N VAL A 177 0.98 -6.28 7.23
CA VAL A 177 1.56 -7.13 8.28
C VAL A 177 3.06 -7.31 8.08
N MET A 178 3.78 -7.53 9.19
CA MET A 178 5.14 -8.06 9.15
C MET A 178 5.08 -9.57 9.36
N ALA A 179 5.51 -10.35 8.37
CA ALA A 179 5.55 -11.81 8.42
C ALA A 179 6.94 -12.29 7.96
N GLY A 180 7.55 -13.22 8.70
CA GLY A 180 8.88 -13.74 8.36
C GLY A 180 10.00 -12.69 8.24
N GLY A 181 9.82 -11.50 8.84
CA GLY A 181 10.78 -10.39 8.74
C GLY A 181 10.60 -9.48 7.52
N ALA A 182 9.59 -9.71 6.68
CA ALA A 182 9.25 -8.89 5.53
C ALA A 182 7.84 -8.28 5.65
N PRO A 183 7.60 -7.09 5.06
CA PRO A 183 6.28 -6.48 5.00
C PRO A 183 5.41 -7.14 3.93
N PHE A 184 4.12 -7.29 4.22
CA PHE A 184 3.15 -7.80 3.27
C PHE A 184 1.87 -6.97 3.28
N ILE A 185 1.26 -6.80 2.11
CA ILE A 185 -0.15 -6.48 1.97
C ILE A 185 -0.89 -7.80 2.07
N VAL A 186 -1.83 -7.92 3.01
CA VAL A 186 -2.53 -9.18 3.26
C VAL A 186 -4.04 -8.98 3.23
N THR A 187 -4.74 -9.92 2.59
CA THR A 187 -6.19 -10.01 2.60
C THR A 187 -6.62 -11.39 3.11
N ALA A 188 -7.46 -11.42 4.14
CA ALA A 188 -8.16 -12.62 4.57
C ALA A 188 -9.58 -12.62 3.98
N THR A 189 -9.96 -13.66 3.25
CA THR A 189 -11.25 -13.77 2.55
C THR A 189 -11.98 -15.04 2.98
N LEU A 190 -13.24 -14.91 3.40
CA LEU A 190 -14.10 -16.06 3.71
C LEU A 190 -14.52 -16.75 2.41
N VAL A 191 -14.44 -18.09 2.39
CA VAL A 191 -15.05 -18.89 1.31
C VAL A 191 -16.58 -18.85 1.47
N GLN A 192 -17.29 -18.38 0.44
CA GLN A 192 -18.74 -18.18 0.48
C GLN A 192 -19.40 -18.64 -0.83
N PRO A 193 -20.68 -19.04 -0.81
CA PRO A 193 -21.43 -19.33 -2.02
C PRO A 193 -21.89 -18.05 -2.73
N ASP A 194 -22.03 -18.11 -4.04
CA ASP A 194 -22.63 -17.06 -4.88
C ASP A 194 -24.14 -17.26 -5.01
N TYR A 195 -24.62 -18.40 -5.52
CA TYR A 195 -26.06 -18.63 -5.77
C TYR A 195 -26.67 -19.74 -4.91
N GLY A 196 -25.87 -20.42 -4.07
CA GLY A 196 -26.37 -21.41 -3.11
C GLY A 196 -26.62 -22.78 -3.72
N GLU A 197 -25.96 -23.10 -4.84
CA GLU A 197 -25.85 -24.47 -5.33
C GLU A 197 -25.06 -25.36 -4.37
N ALA A 198 -24.09 -24.78 -3.66
CA ALA A 198 -23.44 -25.39 -2.52
C ALA A 198 -23.51 -24.46 -1.33
N LEU A 199 -23.73 -25.00 -0.13
CA LEU A 199 -23.68 -24.23 1.10
C LEU A 199 -22.57 -24.78 2.00
N PRO A 200 -21.95 -23.93 2.84
CA PRO A 200 -21.01 -24.39 3.85
C PRO A 200 -21.60 -25.50 4.71
N SER A 201 -20.80 -26.55 4.93
CA SER A 201 -21.15 -27.76 5.67
C SER A 201 -21.38 -27.53 7.17
N GLY A 202 -20.86 -26.44 7.73
CA GLY A 202 -20.88 -26.14 9.16
C GLY A 202 -21.18 -24.67 9.47
N ASP A 203 -20.96 -24.31 10.74
CA ASP A 203 -21.12 -22.93 11.23
C ASP A 203 -19.94 -22.02 10.86
N ARG A 204 -18.85 -22.61 10.35
CA ARG A 204 -17.60 -21.95 9.99
C ARG A 204 -17.15 -22.44 8.62
N ALA A 205 -16.84 -21.51 7.73
CA ALA A 205 -16.20 -21.78 6.45
C ALA A 205 -14.67 -21.57 6.54
N PRO A 206 -13.91 -22.16 5.61
CA PRO A 206 -12.49 -21.86 5.43
C PRO A 206 -12.25 -20.37 5.11
N VAL A 207 -11.05 -19.91 5.43
CA VAL A 207 -10.57 -18.57 5.09
C VAL A 207 -9.33 -18.72 4.22
N VAL A 208 -9.28 -18.01 3.10
CA VAL A 208 -8.07 -17.92 2.28
C VAL A 208 -7.35 -16.63 2.60
N VAL A 209 -6.05 -16.73 2.88
CA VAL A 209 -5.16 -15.60 3.15
C VAL A 209 -4.28 -15.41 1.93
N THR A 210 -4.42 -14.28 1.25
CA THR A 210 -3.54 -13.85 0.16
C THR A 210 -2.55 -12.82 0.69
N ALA A 211 -1.30 -12.85 0.22
CA ALA A 211 -0.27 -11.94 0.65
C ALA A 211 0.71 -11.60 -0.46
N ASP A 212 0.96 -10.30 -0.64
CA ASP A 212 1.97 -9.77 -1.56
C ASP A 212 3.06 -9.07 -0.78
N ALA A 213 4.31 -9.38 -1.09
CA ALA A 213 5.42 -8.71 -0.43
C ALA A 213 5.49 -7.25 -0.86
N ILE A 214 5.72 -6.37 0.11
CA ILE A 214 6.19 -5.02 -0.19
C ILE A 214 7.71 -5.12 -0.28
N ASP A 215 8.20 -5.48 -1.47
CA ASP A 215 9.61 -5.76 -1.72
C ASP A 215 10.19 -4.85 -2.82
N HIS A 216 11.38 -5.18 -3.33
CA HIS A 216 11.99 -4.43 -4.42
C HIS A 216 11.18 -4.50 -5.72
N GLY A 217 10.51 -5.61 -6.02
CA GLY A 217 9.65 -5.77 -7.19
C GLY A 217 8.43 -4.85 -7.10
N PHE A 218 7.73 -4.87 -5.97
CA PHE A 218 6.62 -3.96 -5.69
C PHE A 218 7.05 -2.49 -5.77
N LEU A 219 8.20 -2.15 -5.18
CA LEU A 219 8.76 -0.80 -5.26
C LEU A 219 9.14 -0.38 -6.68
N ALA A 220 9.58 -1.31 -7.53
CA ALA A 220 9.87 -1.01 -8.93
C ALA A 220 8.60 -0.62 -9.69
N VAL A 221 7.48 -1.32 -9.43
CA VAL A 221 6.17 -1.00 -10.00
C VAL A 221 5.68 0.37 -9.50
N LEU A 222 5.74 0.62 -8.19
CA LEU A 222 5.37 1.93 -7.62
C LEU A 222 6.25 3.06 -8.16
N SER A 223 7.56 2.86 -8.20
CA SER A 223 8.51 3.84 -8.72
C SER A 223 8.24 4.19 -10.17
N LYS A 224 7.92 3.19 -11.00
CA LYS A 224 7.56 3.42 -12.40
C LYS A 224 6.23 4.15 -12.55
N ARG A 225 5.22 3.77 -11.75
CA ARG A 225 3.86 4.34 -11.82
C ARG A 225 3.78 5.78 -11.31
N PHE A 226 4.53 6.08 -10.25
CA PHE A 226 4.49 7.37 -9.56
C PHE A 226 5.77 8.20 -9.71
N LEU A 227 6.69 7.78 -10.59
CA LEU A 227 7.96 8.46 -10.89
C LEU A 227 8.83 8.71 -9.65
N LEU A 228 8.80 7.78 -8.69
CA LEU A 228 9.62 7.85 -7.47
C LEU A 228 11.07 7.49 -7.83
N THR A 229 12.00 8.33 -7.40
CA THR A 229 13.43 8.12 -7.63
C THR A 229 14.08 7.53 -6.38
N ASP A 230 14.92 6.50 -6.52
CA ASP A 230 15.62 5.84 -5.40
C ASP A 230 14.71 5.35 -4.25
N ALA A 231 13.51 4.83 -4.58
CA ALA A 231 12.60 4.30 -3.58
C ALA A 231 13.20 3.09 -2.84
N ARG A 232 13.17 3.13 -1.51
CA ARG A 232 13.74 2.09 -0.64
C ARG A 232 12.91 1.88 0.61
N LEU A 233 12.82 0.61 1.00
CA LEU A 233 12.20 0.18 2.25
C LEU A 233 13.23 0.18 3.38
N GLY A 234 12.78 0.56 4.57
CA GLY A 234 13.58 0.52 5.78
C GLY A 234 14.65 1.61 5.88
N GLY A 235 15.38 1.56 6.99
CA GLY A 235 16.48 2.47 7.30
C GLY A 235 16.04 3.88 7.71
N LYS A 236 17.02 4.72 8.04
CA LYS A 236 16.80 6.14 8.36
C LYS A 236 16.60 6.94 7.08
N THR A 237 15.59 7.81 7.01
CA THR A 237 15.41 8.78 5.92
C THR A 237 16.59 9.75 5.91
N ALA A 238 17.28 9.89 4.77
CA ALA A 238 18.40 10.83 4.65
C ALA A 238 17.86 12.28 4.55
N PRO A 239 18.66 13.30 4.94
CA PRO A 239 18.29 14.70 4.73
C PRO A 239 17.92 14.96 3.26
N GLY A 240 16.77 15.60 3.03
CA GLY A 240 16.27 15.89 1.68
C GLY A 240 15.46 14.78 1.02
N GLN A 241 15.38 13.57 1.60
CA GLN A 241 14.49 12.52 1.10
C GLN A 241 13.05 12.70 1.60
N ALA A 242 12.10 12.30 0.77
CA ALA A 242 10.70 12.09 1.13
C ALA A 242 10.51 10.73 1.79
N SER A 243 9.52 10.59 2.66
CA SER A 243 9.27 9.31 3.32
C SER A 243 7.88 9.20 3.91
N ILE A 244 7.30 8.01 3.83
CA ILE A 244 6.13 7.62 4.62
C ILE A 244 6.50 6.50 5.59
N VAL A 245 5.71 6.38 6.65
CA VAL A 245 5.75 5.21 7.53
C VAL A 245 4.56 4.34 7.18
N LEU A 246 4.83 3.13 6.68
CA LEU A 246 3.78 2.15 6.46
C LEU A 246 3.27 1.69 7.81
N ARG A 247 1.96 1.88 8.03
CA ARG A 247 1.28 1.51 9.26
C ARG A 247 0.12 0.60 8.93
N ASN A 248 -0.15 -0.33 9.83
CA ASN A 248 -1.36 -1.14 9.76
C ASN A 248 -2.55 -0.38 10.35
N ALA A 249 -3.75 -0.97 10.25
CA ALA A 249 -4.99 -0.36 10.73
C ALA A 249 -5.02 -0.14 12.26
N ARG A 250 -4.12 -0.76 13.03
CA ARG A 250 -3.94 -0.51 14.47
C ARG A 250 -2.94 0.62 14.77
N GLY A 251 -2.35 1.23 13.75
CA GLY A 251 -1.32 2.27 13.87
C GLY A 251 0.09 1.72 14.12
N GLU A 252 0.26 0.40 14.16
CA GLU A 252 1.57 -0.25 14.35
C GLU A 252 2.45 0.04 13.13
N THR A 253 3.71 0.39 13.38
CA THR A 253 4.68 0.62 12.31
C THR A 253 5.12 -0.70 11.71
N ILE A 254 4.91 -0.85 10.40
CA ILE A 254 5.35 -1.99 9.60
C ILE A 254 6.78 -1.72 9.10
N MET A 255 6.97 -0.68 8.28
CA MET A 255 8.29 -0.27 7.82
C MET A 255 8.26 1.16 7.24
N PRO A 256 9.32 1.97 7.38
CA PRO A 256 9.43 3.21 6.61
C PRO A 256 9.70 2.93 5.13
N LEU A 257 9.20 3.80 4.26
CA LEU A 257 9.50 3.85 2.84
C LEU A 257 10.01 5.25 2.52
N SER A 258 11.14 5.37 1.83
CA SER A 258 11.77 6.65 1.50
C SER A 258 12.22 6.71 0.06
N TRP A 259 12.25 7.91 -0.52
CA TRP A 259 12.66 8.16 -1.90
C TRP A 259 13.22 9.58 -2.06
N THR A 260 13.87 9.83 -3.18
CA THR A 260 14.32 11.16 -3.60
C THR A 260 13.12 11.89 -4.26
N PRO A 261 12.60 12.96 -3.64
CA PRO A 261 11.46 13.69 -4.19
C PRO A 261 11.85 14.42 -5.46
N GLN A 262 10.89 14.62 -6.37
CA GLN A 262 11.15 15.42 -7.56
C GLN A 262 11.40 16.88 -7.17
N LYS A 263 12.40 17.49 -7.80
CA LYS A 263 12.64 18.93 -7.71
C LYS A 263 11.93 19.64 -8.87
N PRO A 264 11.33 20.81 -8.64
CA PRO A 264 10.77 21.66 -9.70
C PRO A 264 11.78 21.98 -10.81
#